data_AF-A0A528XCR5-F1
#
_entry.id   AF-A0A528XCR5-F1
#
_cell.length_a   1.000
_cell.length_b   1.000
_cell.length_c   1.000
_cell.angle_alpha   90.00
_cell.angle_beta   90.00
_cell.angle_gamma   90.00
#
_symmetry.space_group_name_H-M   'P 1'
#
loop_
_entity.id
_entity.type
_entity.pdbx_description
1 polymer ?
#
loop_
_entity_poly.entity_id
_entity_poly.type
_entity_poly.pdbx_seq_one_letter_code
_entity_poly.pdbx_strand_id
1 'polypeptide(L)'
;MAASSTRRWSSISRRSGWKPEPAYYAAGAVAGIAARSGMPNRSRLVGVGLTEDGRDRSLDHKLTPIHIAPSLPEGLPAPSLARVGDEIMLQKTSSGVFNSTNIDYVLKNLGVRYLVVAGIMTDQCVDMAVSDAADRGYLVTCVSDACAAATQERHDGALKTFGGYCWLADTATVAARFDILGNA
;
A
#
# COMPACT_ATOMS: atom_id res chain seq x y z
N MET A 1 -35.49 4.33 0.01
CA MET A 1 -35.15 5.65 -0.56
C MET A 1 -33.63 5.82 -0.72
N ALA A 2 -32.96 4.96 -1.52
CA ALA A 2 -31.50 4.92 -1.65
C ALA A 2 -30.99 5.37 -3.05
N ALA A 3 -31.83 6.02 -3.85
CA ALA A 3 -31.55 6.31 -5.26
C ALA A 3 -31.07 7.75 -5.55
N SER A 4 -31.02 8.63 -4.54
CA SER A 4 -30.68 10.05 -4.73
C SER A 4 -29.20 10.40 -4.47
N SER A 5 -28.47 9.62 -3.65
CA SER A 5 -27.06 9.88 -3.33
C SER A 5 -26.10 9.41 -4.41
N THR A 6 -26.44 8.34 -5.13
CA THR A 6 -25.65 7.75 -6.23
C THR A 6 -25.54 8.70 -7.45
N ARG A 7 -26.58 9.50 -7.72
CA ARG A 7 -26.56 10.47 -8.82
C ARG A 7 -25.60 11.64 -8.57
N ARG A 8 -25.47 12.08 -7.31
CA ARG A 8 -24.65 13.23 -6.92
C ARG A 8 -23.15 12.98 -7.11
N TRP A 9 -22.68 11.77 -6.84
CA TRP A 9 -21.24 11.45 -6.92
C TRP A 9 -20.74 11.05 -8.30
N SER A 10 -21.62 10.58 -9.21
CA SER A 10 -21.26 10.40 -10.62
C SER A 10 -20.80 11.70 -11.30
N SER A 11 -21.06 12.85 -10.69
CA SER A 11 -20.58 14.16 -11.14
C SER A 11 -19.21 14.55 -10.57
N ILE A 12 -18.77 13.95 -9.46
CA ILE A 12 -17.47 14.22 -8.82
C ILE A 12 -16.37 13.42 -9.51
N SER A 13 -16.59 12.13 -9.80
CA SER A 13 -15.64 11.31 -10.57
C SER A 13 -15.47 11.79 -12.02
N ARG A 14 -16.49 12.43 -12.61
CA ARG A 14 -16.41 13.09 -13.93
C ARG A 14 -15.66 14.42 -13.89
N ARG A 15 -15.61 15.12 -12.75
CA ARG A 15 -14.93 16.42 -12.59
C ARG A 15 -13.41 16.30 -12.49
N SER A 16 -12.88 15.17 -11.99
CA SER A 16 -11.43 14.95 -11.89
C SER A 16 -10.80 14.40 -13.17
N GLY A 17 -11.60 14.02 -14.18
CA GLY A 17 -11.11 13.41 -15.43
C GLY A 17 -10.42 12.06 -15.24
N TRP A 18 -10.44 11.50 -14.03
CA TRP A 18 -9.70 10.29 -13.67
C TRP A 18 -10.42 9.05 -14.21
N LYS A 19 -9.76 8.36 -15.15
CA LYS A 19 -10.14 7.03 -15.63
C LYS A 19 -9.08 6.02 -15.16
N PRO A 20 -9.42 5.09 -14.26
CA PRO A 20 -8.48 4.05 -13.86
C PRO A 20 -8.24 3.09 -15.02
N GLU A 21 -6.99 2.90 -15.43
CA GLU A 21 -6.63 1.79 -16.32
C GLU A 21 -6.59 0.47 -15.54
N PRO A 22 -6.87 -0.69 -16.18
CA PRO A 22 -6.88 -2.00 -15.53
C PRO A 22 -5.63 -2.33 -14.70
N ALA A 23 -4.46 -1.82 -15.12
CA ALA A 23 -3.18 -2.02 -14.42
C ALA A 23 -3.11 -1.31 -13.04
N TYR A 24 -3.94 -0.29 -12.79
CA TYR A 24 -3.96 0.44 -11.50
C TYR A 24 -4.61 -0.37 -10.36
N TYR A 25 -5.41 -1.38 -10.70
CA TYR A 25 -6.18 -2.15 -9.72
C TYR A 25 -5.35 -3.24 -9.03
N ALA A 26 -4.34 -3.80 -9.71
CA ALA A 26 -3.48 -4.87 -9.18
C ALA A 26 -2.33 -4.38 -8.28
N ALA A 27 -2.07 -3.07 -8.24
CA ALA A 27 -0.93 -2.49 -7.52
C ALA A 27 -1.29 -2.14 -6.07
N GLY A 28 -1.56 -3.16 -5.26
CA GLY A 28 -1.58 -3.00 -3.80
C GLY A 28 -0.20 -2.63 -3.28
N ALA A 29 -0.13 -1.58 -2.45
CA ALA A 29 1.09 -1.11 -1.78
C ALA A 29 2.00 -2.27 -1.29
N VAL A 30 3.28 -2.25 -1.65
CA VAL A 30 4.28 -3.14 -1.07
C VAL A 30 4.62 -2.61 0.32
N ALA A 31 3.87 -3.04 1.35
CA ALA A 31 4.24 -2.75 2.73
C ALA A 31 5.11 -3.87 3.30
N GLY A 32 6.38 -3.54 3.55
CA GLY A 32 7.21 -4.17 4.56
C GLY A 32 8.32 -5.04 3.98
N ILE A 33 9.50 -4.45 3.77
CA ILE A 33 10.72 -5.19 4.11
C ILE A 33 11.05 -4.81 5.55
N ALA A 34 10.94 -5.78 6.45
CA ALA A 34 11.21 -5.67 7.87
C ALA A 34 12.50 -6.41 8.20
N ALA A 35 13.59 -5.68 8.51
CA ALA A 35 14.82 -6.30 8.99
C ALA A 35 14.72 -6.52 10.51
N ARG A 36 14.70 -7.78 10.95
CA ARG A 36 15.17 -8.16 12.30
C ARG A 36 16.57 -8.72 12.11
N SER A 37 17.51 -8.32 12.97
CA SER A 37 18.81 -8.97 13.24
C SER A 37 19.24 -10.04 12.22
N GLY A 38 19.68 -9.61 11.03
CA GLY A 38 20.26 -10.49 10.01
C GLY A 38 19.33 -11.12 8.96
N MET A 39 18.00 -10.95 8.99
CA MET A 39 17.11 -11.45 7.92
C MET A 39 16.00 -10.47 7.52
N PRO A 40 15.81 -10.18 6.21
CA PRO A 40 14.71 -9.37 5.71
C PRO A 40 13.42 -10.20 5.67
N ASN A 41 12.50 -9.98 6.62
CA ASN A 41 11.12 -10.44 6.51
C ASN A 41 10.39 -9.58 5.46
N ARG A 42 9.99 -10.19 4.35
CA ARG A 42 9.26 -9.52 3.28
C ARG A 42 7.76 -9.80 3.46
N SER A 43 6.96 -8.75 3.54
CA SER A 43 5.51 -8.81 3.49
C SER A 43 5.00 -8.05 2.28
N ARG A 44 3.89 -8.52 1.70
CA ARG A 44 3.22 -7.91 0.55
C ARG A 44 1.76 -7.65 0.88
N LEU A 45 1.19 -6.57 0.36
CA LEU A 45 -0.23 -6.30 0.50
C LEU A 45 -0.91 -6.30 -0.86
N VAL A 46 -2.17 -6.71 -0.87
CA VAL A 46 -3.01 -6.62 -2.06
C VAL A 46 -4.34 -5.97 -1.72
N GLY A 47 -4.76 -5.00 -2.54
CA GLY A 47 -6.01 -4.27 -2.37
C GLY A 47 -7.21 -5.05 -2.92
N VAL A 48 -7.60 -6.12 -2.23
CA VAL A 48 -8.69 -7.02 -2.65
C VAL A 48 -9.76 -7.05 -1.56
N GLY A 49 -11.03 -7.08 -1.98
CA GLY A 49 -12.12 -7.34 -1.05
C GLY A 49 -12.02 -8.75 -0.45
N LEU A 50 -12.38 -8.89 0.81
CA LEU A 50 -12.48 -10.19 1.47
C LEU A 50 -13.74 -10.94 1.03
N THR A 51 -14.75 -10.25 0.50
CA THR A 51 -15.97 -10.85 -0.04
C THR A 51 -16.15 -10.56 -1.53
N GLU A 52 -16.82 -11.47 -2.22
CA GLU A 52 -17.15 -11.34 -3.65
C GLU A 52 -17.92 -10.05 -3.95
N ASP A 53 -18.83 -9.65 -3.07
CA ASP A 53 -19.66 -8.45 -3.18
C ASP A 53 -19.00 -7.17 -2.63
N GLY A 54 -17.81 -7.29 -2.03
CA GLY A 54 -17.07 -6.16 -1.48
C GLY A 54 -17.73 -5.48 -0.28
N ARG A 55 -18.63 -6.18 0.45
CA ARG A 55 -19.37 -5.61 1.59
C ARG A 55 -18.48 -5.28 2.79
N ASP A 56 -17.30 -5.87 2.83
CA ASP A 56 -16.24 -5.68 3.84
C ASP A 56 -15.44 -4.38 3.65
N ARG A 57 -15.53 -3.75 2.47
CA ARG A 57 -14.78 -2.54 2.13
C ARG A 57 -15.20 -1.31 2.93
N SER A 58 -14.25 -0.38 3.05
CA SER A 58 -14.53 0.97 3.56
C SER A 58 -15.60 1.67 2.73
N LEU A 59 -16.29 2.66 3.30
CA LEU A 59 -17.33 3.39 2.59
C LEU A 59 -16.80 4.07 1.33
N ASP A 60 -15.66 4.74 1.42
CA ASP A 60 -15.00 5.38 0.27
C ASP A 60 -14.70 4.37 -0.84
N HIS A 61 -14.17 3.20 -0.48
CA HIS A 61 -13.92 2.14 -1.45
C HIS A 61 -15.23 1.65 -2.05
N LYS A 62 -16.28 1.39 -1.27
CA LYS A 62 -17.61 1.00 -1.81
C LYS A 62 -18.18 2.01 -2.80
N LEU A 63 -17.93 3.30 -2.61
CA LEU A 63 -18.41 4.36 -3.49
C LEU A 63 -17.55 4.53 -4.76
N THR A 64 -16.33 4.01 -4.75
CA THR A 64 -15.38 4.10 -5.86
C THR A 64 -15.38 2.81 -6.69
N PRO A 65 -15.33 2.86 -8.04
CA PRO A 65 -15.33 1.67 -8.90
C PRO A 65 -13.96 0.96 -8.89
N ILE A 66 -13.51 0.53 -7.71
CA ILE A 66 -12.21 -0.11 -7.46
C ILE A 66 -12.37 -1.47 -6.77
N HIS A 67 -13.54 -2.11 -6.92
CA HIS A 67 -13.76 -3.44 -6.35
C HIS A 67 -13.12 -4.51 -7.21
N ILE A 68 -12.34 -5.36 -6.55
CA ILE A 68 -11.80 -6.59 -7.09
C ILE A 68 -12.25 -7.70 -6.14
N ALA A 69 -13.00 -8.64 -6.66
CA ALA A 69 -13.45 -9.80 -5.92
C ALA A 69 -12.27 -10.76 -5.68
N PRO A 70 -12.23 -11.50 -4.56
CA PRO A 70 -11.11 -12.37 -4.23
C PRO A 70 -10.94 -13.56 -5.18
N SER A 71 -12.01 -13.95 -5.88
CA SER A 71 -11.98 -14.97 -6.93
C SER A 71 -11.27 -14.53 -8.22
N LEU A 72 -11.02 -13.23 -8.40
CA LEU A 72 -10.50 -12.67 -9.63
C LEU A 72 -8.96 -12.62 -9.63
N PRO A 73 -8.29 -13.03 -10.73
CA PRO A 73 -6.83 -13.02 -10.83
C PRO A 73 -6.22 -11.62 -10.77
N GLU A 74 -6.98 -10.57 -11.10
CA GLU A 74 -6.59 -9.16 -10.97
C GLU A 74 -6.32 -8.77 -9.50
N GLY A 75 -6.82 -9.55 -8.55
CA GLY A 75 -6.54 -9.41 -7.13
C GLY A 75 -5.22 -10.04 -6.69
N LEU A 76 -4.39 -10.54 -7.61
CA LEU A 76 -3.06 -11.05 -7.30
C LEU A 76 -1.98 -10.06 -7.76
N PRO A 77 -0.81 -10.03 -7.09
CA PRO A 77 0.32 -9.28 -7.59
C PRO A 77 0.72 -9.73 -9.00
N ALA A 78 1.30 -8.81 -9.78
CA ALA A 78 1.91 -9.16 -11.05
C ALA A 78 2.93 -10.30 -10.86
N PRO A 79 3.16 -11.18 -11.86
CA PRO A 79 4.05 -12.34 -11.72
C PRO A 79 5.47 -12.01 -11.22
N SER A 80 6.02 -10.86 -11.63
CA SER A 80 7.34 -10.37 -11.16
C SER A 80 7.36 -9.96 -9.68
N LEU A 81 6.20 -9.75 -9.09
CA LEU A 81 5.99 -9.42 -7.68
C LEU A 81 5.22 -10.51 -6.93
N ALA A 82 5.11 -11.71 -7.51
CA ALA A 82 4.52 -12.86 -6.85
C ALA A 82 5.26 -13.16 -5.53
N ARG A 83 4.51 -13.69 -4.56
CA ARG A 83 5.08 -14.14 -3.29
C ARG A 83 6.17 -15.18 -3.52
N VAL A 84 7.27 -15.05 -2.78
CA VAL A 84 8.36 -16.03 -2.76
C VAL A 84 8.39 -16.71 -1.39
N GLY A 85 8.46 -18.04 -1.35
CA GLY A 85 8.55 -18.80 -0.10
C GLY A 85 7.37 -18.54 0.84
N ASP A 86 7.68 -18.17 2.08
CA ASP A 86 6.76 -17.94 3.20
C ASP A 86 6.40 -16.45 3.41
N GLU A 87 6.62 -15.60 2.39
CA GLU A 87 6.23 -14.18 2.43
C GLU A 87 4.76 -14.00 2.81
N ILE A 88 4.53 -13.17 3.83
CA ILE A 88 3.18 -12.88 4.33
C ILE A 88 2.45 -11.98 3.33
N MET A 89 1.27 -12.41 2.91
CA MET A 89 0.37 -11.63 2.05
C MET A 89 -0.88 -11.22 2.82
N LEU A 90 -1.16 -9.92 2.89
CA LEU A 90 -2.37 -9.40 3.55
C LEU A 90 -3.28 -8.72 2.53
N GLN A 91 -4.57 -9.05 2.59
CA GLN A 91 -5.61 -8.36 1.83
C GLN A 91 -6.09 -7.15 2.61
N LYS A 92 -6.22 -6.00 1.93
CA LYS A 92 -6.71 -4.75 2.51
C LYS A 92 -7.99 -4.28 1.82
N THR A 93 -8.93 -3.78 2.63
CA THR A 93 -10.28 -3.39 2.21
C THR A 93 -10.50 -1.88 2.27
N SER A 94 -9.42 -1.14 2.54
CA SER A 94 -9.34 0.32 2.55
C SER A 94 -7.97 0.81 2.02
N SER A 95 -7.78 2.13 1.96
CA SER A 95 -6.48 2.71 1.57
C SER A 95 -5.41 2.51 2.65
N GLY A 96 -5.79 2.65 3.93
CA GLY A 96 -4.89 2.45 5.06
C GLY A 96 -4.75 0.96 5.42
N VAL A 97 -3.54 0.43 5.29
CA VAL A 97 -3.26 -0.98 5.64
C VAL A 97 -3.50 -1.25 7.13
N PHE A 98 -3.10 -0.33 8.00
CA PHE A 98 -3.26 -0.50 9.45
C PHE A 98 -4.73 -0.40 9.91
N ASN A 99 -5.61 0.14 9.06
CA ASN A 99 -7.03 0.32 9.36
C ASN A 99 -7.90 -0.86 8.92
N SER A 100 -7.43 -1.66 7.97
CA SER A 100 -8.23 -2.76 7.38
C SER A 100 -7.56 -4.12 7.47
N THR A 101 -6.43 -4.23 8.16
CA THR A 101 -5.69 -5.49 8.33
C THR A 101 -5.19 -5.65 9.77
N ASN A 102 -4.69 -6.83 10.09
CA ASN A 102 -4.02 -7.13 11.36
C ASN A 102 -2.49 -6.92 11.29
N ILE A 103 -1.97 -6.14 10.34
CA ILE A 103 -0.53 -6.00 10.10
C ILE A 103 0.24 -5.55 11.35
N ASP A 104 -0.30 -4.65 12.17
CA ASP A 104 0.38 -4.16 13.38
C ASP A 104 0.64 -5.29 14.38
N TYR A 105 -0.34 -6.17 14.57
CA TYR A 105 -0.21 -7.35 15.42
C TYR A 105 0.87 -8.29 14.90
N VAL A 106 0.85 -8.57 13.59
CA VAL A 106 1.84 -9.44 12.93
C VAL A 106 3.25 -8.87 13.05
N LEU A 107 3.45 -7.60 12.72
CA LEU A 107 4.74 -6.91 12.81
C LEU A 107 5.28 -6.89 14.23
N LYS A 108 4.44 -6.65 15.24
CA LYS A 108 4.83 -6.70 16.66
C LYS A 108 5.26 -8.10 17.10
N ASN A 109 4.54 -9.15 16.71
CA ASN A 109 4.93 -10.53 17.01
C ASN A 109 6.21 -10.95 16.30
N LEU A 110 6.43 -10.45 15.08
CA LEU A 110 7.68 -10.58 14.36
C LEU A 110 8.78 -9.67 14.96
N GLY A 111 8.47 -8.81 15.92
CA GLY A 111 9.32 -7.79 16.56
C GLY A 111 10.03 -6.88 15.57
N VAL A 112 9.29 -6.49 14.54
CA VAL A 112 9.71 -5.52 13.55
C VAL A 112 9.72 -4.13 14.16
N ARG A 113 10.81 -3.39 13.93
CA ARG A 113 10.93 -1.98 14.31
C ARG A 113 11.17 -1.06 13.12
N TYR A 114 11.77 -1.57 12.06
CA TYR A 114 12.11 -0.84 10.85
C TYR A 114 11.21 -1.30 9.71
N LEU A 115 10.57 -0.37 9.02
CA LEU A 115 9.69 -0.64 7.89
C LEU A 115 10.21 0.07 6.64
N VAL A 116 10.47 -0.71 5.59
CA VAL A 116 10.65 -0.18 4.24
C VAL A 116 9.32 -0.28 3.49
N VAL A 117 8.85 0.85 2.95
CA VAL A 117 7.56 1.00 2.28
C VAL A 117 7.78 1.41 0.82
N ALA A 118 7.08 0.74 -0.09
CA ALA A 118 7.10 1.03 -1.53
C ALA A 118 5.73 0.75 -2.17
N GLY A 119 5.51 1.18 -3.41
CA GLY A 119 4.34 0.83 -4.21
C GLY A 119 3.41 1.99 -4.56
N ILE A 120 2.12 1.68 -4.72
CA ILE A 120 1.16 2.54 -5.43
C ILE A 120 -0.17 2.63 -4.63
N MET A 121 -0.84 3.78 -4.55
CA MET A 121 -0.40 5.11 -5.00
C MET A 121 0.38 5.87 -3.91
N THR A 122 1.42 6.60 -4.31
CA THR A 122 2.29 7.40 -3.42
C THR A 122 1.49 8.36 -2.55
N ASP A 123 0.53 9.06 -3.16
CA ASP A 123 -0.29 10.09 -2.53
C ASP A 123 -1.55 9.54 -1.86
N GLN A 124 -1.68 8.22 -1.70
CA GLN A 124 -2.85 7.57 -1.10
C GLN A 124 -2.41 6.45 -0.15
N CYS A 125 -2.32 5.22 -0.65
CA CYS A 125 -2.05 4.05 0.18
C CYS A 125 -0.66 4.09 0.82
N VAL A 126 0.34 4.62 0.10
CA VAL A 126 1.71 4.74 0.62
C VAL A 126 1.78 5.80 1.70
N ASP A 127 1.26 7.02 1.45
CA ASP A 127 1.19 8.09 2.45
C ASP A 127 0.51 7.59 3.75
N MET A 128 -0.70 7.02 3.64
CA MET A 128 -1.39 6.49 4.82
C MET A 128 -0.59 5.41 5.55
N ALA A 129 0.07 4.50 4.83
CA ALA A 129 0.89 3.48 5.45
C ALA A 129 2.12 4.07 6.16
N VAL A 130 2.77 5.07 5.56
CA VAL A 130 3.93 5.75 6.15
C VAL A 130 3.52 6.53 7.40
N SER A 131 2.50 7.37 7.28
CA SER A 131 2.00 8.22 8.36
C SER A 131 1.47 7.38 9.53
N ASP A 132 0.65 6.36 9.27
CA ASP A 132 0.16 5.45 10.33
C ASP A 132 1.30 4.68 10.99
N ALA A 133 2.30 4.22 10.22
CA ALA A 133 3.43 3.47 10.77
C ALA A 133 4.31 4.34 11.68
N ALA A 134 4.58 5.58 11.26
CA ALA A 134 5.36 6.52 12.05
C ALA A 134 4.68 6.79 13.42
N ASP A 135 3.38 7.08 13.42
CA ASP A 135 2.60 7.32 14.63
C ASP A 135 2.52 6.09 15.55
N ARG A 136 2.58 4.89 14.98
CA ARG A 136 2.60 3.62 15.71
C ARG A 136 3.99 3.26 16.28
N GLY A 137 5.02 4.07 16.03
CA GLY A 137 6.36 3.92 16.59
C GLY A 137 7.31 3.04 15.76
N TYR A 138 7.01 2.84 14.47
CA TYR A 138 7.94 2.22 13.53
C TYR A 138 8.92 3.25 12.97
N LEU A 139 10.15 2.81 12.67
CA LEU A 139 11.13 3.59 11.94
C LEU A 139 10.93 3.35 10.45
N VAL A 140 10.36 4.33 9.76
CA VAL A 140 9.88 4.18 8.38
C VAL A 140 10.90 4.71 7.38
N THR A 141 11.16 3.92 6.34
CA THR A 141 11.85 4.33 5.11
C THR A 141 10.88 4.20 3.95
N CYS A 142 10.68 5.27 3.19
CA CYS A 142 9.91 5.22 1.94
C CYS A 142 10.87 5.22 0.75
N VAL A 143 10.73 4.22 -0.12
CA VAL A 143 11.57 4.05 -1.31
C VAL A 143 10.96 4.85 -2.45
N SER A 144 11.40 6.08 -2.64
CA SER A 144 10.70 7.07 -3.49
C SER A 144 10.64 6.64 -4.95
N ASP A 145 11.74 6.13 -5.51
CA ASP A 145 11.83 5.65 -6.90
C ASP A 145 11.13 4.30 -7.13
N ALA A 146 10.73 3.60 -6.06
CA ALA A 146 9.87 2.42 -6.11
C ALA A 146 8.40 2.72 -5.76
N CYS A 147 8.03 4.00 -5.72
CA CYS A 147 6.67 4.47 -5.53
C CYS A 147 6.15 5.15 -6.80
N ALA A 148 4.84 5.08 -7.05
CA ALA A 148 4.23 5.82 -8.14
C ALA A 148 2.82 6.32 -7.79
N ALA A 149 2.41 7.42 -8.43
CA ALA A 149 1.06 7.97 -8.37
C ALA A 149 0.53 8.18 -9.79
N ALA A 150 -0.72 8.65 -9.93
CA ALA A 150 -1.33 8.91 -11.23
C ALA A 150 -0.57 9.95 -12.09
N THR A 151 0.16 10.87 -11.46
CA THR A 151 1.03 11.84 -12.13
C THR A 151 2.30 12.08 -11.30
N GLN A 152 3.38 12.53 -11.94
CA GLN A 152 4.62 12.90 -11.25
C GLN A 152 4.38 14.03 -10.25
N GLU A 153 3.55 15.02 -10.59
CA GLU A 153 3.21 16.12 -9.69
C GLU A 153 2.55 15.63 -8.39
N ARG A 154 1.61 14.67 -8.48
CA ARG A 154 0.97 14.07 -7.30
C ARG A 154 1.96 13.26 -6.47
N HIS A 155 2.84 12.52 -7.13
CA HIS A 155 3.91 11.78 -6.49
C HIS A 155 4.84 12.70 -5.70
N ASP A 156 5.40 13.73 -6.34
CA ASP A 156 6.32 14.69 -5.72
C ASP A 156 5.65 15.49 -4.60
N GLY A 157 4.39 15.88 -4.79
CA GLY A 157 3.60 16.59 -3.78
C GLY A 157 3.38 15.75 -2.52
N ALA A 158 3.10 14.46 -2.68
CA ALA A 158 2.95 13.55 -1.56
C ALA A 158 4.27 13.33 -0.81
N LEU A 159 5.37 13.08 -1.53
CA LEU A 159 6.70 12.92 -0.92
C LEU A 159 7.09 14.16 -0.09
N LYS A 160 6.79 15.37 -0.57
CA LYS A 160 7.01 16.61 0.18
C LYS A 160 6.14 16.72 1.42
N THR A 161 4.93 16.17 1.37
CA THR A 161 3.97 16.22 2.48
C THR A 161 4.35 15.25 3.59
N PHE A 162 4.46 13.95 3.29
CA PHE A 162 4.71 12.95 4.32
C PHE A 162 6.20 12.70 4.60
N GLY A 163 7.11 13.31 3.82
CA GLY A 163 8.57 13.14 3.99
C GLY A 163 9.09 13.53 5.37
N GLY A 164 8.33 14.31 6.16
CA GLY A 164 8.66 14.60 7.56
C GLY A 164 8.46 13.41 8.52
N TYR A 165 7.71 12.37 8.12
CA TYR A 165 7.39 11.20 8.94
C TYR A 165 8.30 9.99 8.68
N CYS A 166 9.14 10.03 7.66
CA CYS A 166 9.98 8.90 7.28
C CYS A 166 11.31 9.36 6.67
N TRP A 167 12.24 8.41 6.52
CA TRP A 167 13.42 8.63 5.69
C TRP A 167 13.07 8.34 4.22
N LEU A 168 13.17 9.34 3.36
CA LEU A 168 13.08 9.17 1.92
C LEU A 168 14.43 8.67 1.39
N ALA A 169 14.41 7.56 0.65
CA ALA A 169 15.60 6.97 0.04
C ALA A 169 15.28 6.40 -1.34
N ASP A 170 16.29 6.28 -2.20
CA ASP A 170 16.18 5.54 -3.46
C ASP A 170 16.46 4.04 -3.25
N THR A 171 16.12 3.25 -4.27
CA THR A 171 16.25 1.79 -4.25
C THR A 171 17.71 1.37 -4.10
N ALA A 172 18.64 2.08 -4.73
CA ALA A 172 20.07 1.77 -4.65
C ALA A 172 20.61 1.91 -3.22
N THR A 173 20.23 2.98 -2.53
CA THR A 173 20.64 3.25 -1.14
C THR A 173 20.06 2.20 -0.19
N VAL A 174 18.80 1.81 -0.38
CA VAL A 174 18.15 0.79 0.44
C VAL A 174 18.76 -0.60 0.19
N ALA A 175 19.04 -0.95 -1.07
CA ALA A 175 19.71 -2.21 -1.43
C ALA A 175 21.10 -2.32 -0.79
N ALA A 176 21.92 -1.26 -0.90
CA ALA A 176 23.23 -1.22 -0.28
C ALA A 176 23.18 -1.41 1.24
N ARG A 177 22.14 -0.87 1.91
CA ARG A 177 21.93 -1.09 3.35
C ARG A 177 21.59 -2.55 3.67
N PHE A 178 20.78 -3.21 2.84
CA PHE A 178 20.50 -4.63 3.04
C PHE A 178 21.74 -5.49 2.88
N ASP A 179 22.62 -5.18 1.92
CA ASP A 179 23.87 -5.93 1.74
C ASP A 179 24.77 -5.81 2.99
N ILE A 180 24.82 -4.63 3.61
CA ILE A 180 25.55 -4.42 4.87
C ILE A 180 24.93 -5.23 6.02
N LEU A 181 23.60 -5.22 6.13
CA LEU A 181 22.88 -5.92 7.20
C LEU A 181 22.84 -7.44 7.04
N GLY A 182 22.91 -7.96 5.81
CA GLY A 182 22.94 -9.39 5.51
C GLY A 182 24.33 -10.02 5.68
N ASN A 183 25.37 -9.20 5.77
CA ASN A 183 26.75 -9.61 6.01
C ASN A 183 27.20 -9.43 7.47
N ALA A 184 26.28 -9.09 8.38
CA ALA A 184 26.50 -8.86 9.80
C ALA A 184 25.81 -9.92 10.66
#